data_AF-A0A1F4BIH4-F1
#
_entry.id   AF-A0A1F4BIH4-F1
#
_cell.length_a   1.000
_cell.length_b   1.000
_cell.length_c   1.000
_cell.angle_alpha   90.00
_cell.angle_beta   90.00
_cell.angle_gamma   90.00
#
_symmetry.space_group_name_H-M   'P 1'
#
loop_
_entity.id
_entity.type
_entity.pdbx_description
1 polymer ?
#
loop_
_entity_poly.entity_id
_entity_poly.type
_entity_poly.pdbx_seq_one_letter_code
_entity_poly.pdbx_strand_id
1 'polypeptide(L)'
;MSELISLPAWLLVVLAALALWALYEHLALPLLRWLVTHPADQVIDEVGKKLRINIRPFQRTRRQILIHRLLGDPKVMQAVEQHAKAHGVPQTVALKIVERYAREIVPAFNAYLYFRIGYWLGRNVARLLYRVRLGYVDVEGLQRIDPDATVVFVMNHRSNMDYVLAGYLAADQAALSYAVGEWARIWPLAQLIRAMGAYFVRRDSRDELYRRVLERYIAMATHGGVPQAVFPEGGLTRDGRLRAPKLGVLDYMMRGFWLDGARDLVFVPLGVNYDRVLEDRSLLLSADTDARKPGGAQALWNTLAFAMRNLRLMLQSEWHRFGYACVNFGSPISMREYCAIHGVDFQKLGADARRDAIAALGSHLMSAVGRIVPVVPVPLLAAVFMREPEARHSELELKAAVEALIEAFGAAGAHVYVPRRDLDYALSVGLRMLKLRHLVEESEGLYRANPQELRLLSYYANSIAHLRP
;
A
#
# COMPACT_ATOMS: atom_id res chain seq x y z
N MET A 1 -10.49 45.32 36.22
CA MET A 1 -10.10 45.78 34.87
C MET A 1 -9.11 44.77 34.33
N SER A 2 -9.51 43.93 33.36
CA SER A 2 -8.59 43.02 32.68
C SER A 2 -7.96 43.78 31.52
N GLU A 3 -6.73 44.27 31.69
CA GLU A 3 -5.94 44.78 30.58
C GLU A 3 -5.68 43.64 29.59
N LEU A 4 -6.21 43.79 28.37
CA LEU A 4 -5.95 42.86 27.28
C LEU A 4 -4.53 43.13 26.78
N ILE A 5 -3.59 42.28 27.16
CA ILE A 5 -2.21 42.31 26.66
C ILE A 5 -2.24 41.87 25.19
N SER A 6 -2.02 42.80 24.27
CA SER A 6 -1.90 42.53 22.84
C SER A 6 -0.50 42.00 22.51
N LEU A 7 -0.40 40.73 22.13
CA LEU A 7 0.85 40.12 21.67
C LEU A 7 1.01 40.27 20.14
N PRO A 8 2.19 40.67 19.65
CA PRO A 8 2.49 40.65 18.22
C PRO A 8 2.38 39.23 17.65
N ALA A 9 1.76 39.09 16.48
CA ALA A 9 1.55 37.78 15.84
C ALA A 9 2.86 36.99 15.60
N TRP A 10 3.97 37.68 15.32
CA TRP A 10 5.27 37.04 15.13
C TRP A 10 5.78 36.37 16.42
N LEU A 11 5.50 36.97 17.57
CA LEU A 11 5.92 36.45 18.88
C LEU A 11 5.11 35.19 19.24
N LEU A 12 3.82 35.16 18.89
CA LEU A 12 2.99 33.96 19.02
C LEU A 12 3.52 32.80 18.19
N VAL A 13 3.97 33.05 16.95
CA VAL A 13 4.56 32.02 16.07
C VAL A 13 5.85 31.46 16.68
N VAL A 14 6.72 32.32 17.20
CA VAL A 14 7.97 31.90 17.85
C VAL A 14 7.68 31.08 19.11
N LEU A 15 6.75 31.54 19.96
CA LEU A 15 6.35 30.80 21.16
C LEU A 15 5.71 29.45 20.82
N ALA A 16 4.87 29.39 19.79
CA ALA A 16 4.30 28.14 19.32
C ALA A 16 5.37 27.17 18.79
N ALA A 17 6.38 27.68 18.06
CA ALA A 17 7.49 26.87 17.56
C ALA A 17 8.36 26.31 18.71
N LEU A 18 8.66 27.14 19.72
CA LEU A 18 9.41 26.72 20.92
C LEU A 18 8.61 25.73 21.76
N ALA A 19 7.31 25.95 21.94
CA ALA A 19 6.43 25.02 22.64
C ALA A 19 6.34 23.66 21.91
N LEU A 20 6.25 23.67 20.57
CA LEU A 20 6.31 22.46 19.75
C LEU A 20 7.66 21.75 19.87
N TRP A 21 8.76 22.49 19.90
CA TRP A 21 10.10 21.92 20.12
C TRP A 21 10.22 21.28 21.51
N ALA A 22 9.79 21.98 22.56
CA ALA A 22 9.80 21.47 23.93
C ALA A 22 8.92 20.22 24.08
N LEU A 23 7.73 20.20 23.46
CA LEU A 23 6.86 19.04 23.41
C LEU A 23 7.55 17.86 22.71
N TYR A 24 8.25 18.11 21.61
CA TYR A 24 8.99 17.10 20.89
C TYR A 24 10.16 16.53 21.73
N GLU A 25 10.94 17.39 22.38
CA GLU A 25 12.13 17.00 23.15
C GLU A 25 11.80 16.31 24.47
N HIS A 26 10.78 16.80 25.20
CA HIS A 26 10.48 16.32 26.55
C HIS A 26 9.34 15.31 26.62
N LEU A 27 8.50 15.20 25.57
CA LEU A 27 7.40 14.24 25.53
C LEU A 27 7.60 13.21 24.42
N ALA A 28 7.77 13.65 23.16
CA ALA A 28 7.79 12.74 22.03
C ALA A 28 9.05 11.85 22.01
N LEU A 29 10.24 12.43 22.20
CA LEU A 29 11.52 11.71 22.20
C LEU A 29 11.65 10.69 23.34
N PRO A 30 11.33 11.03 24.60
CA PRO A 30 11.37 10.08 25.71
C PRO A 30 10.34 8.97 25.54
N LEU A 31 9.12 9.28 25.06
CA LEU A 31 8.12 8.28 24.72
C LEU A 31 8.64 7.34 23.63
N LEU A 32 9.19 7.88 22.53
CA LEU A 32 9.82 7.07 21.46
C LEU A 32 10.94 6.18 22.01
N ARG A 33 11.80 6.69 22.89
CA ARG A 33 12.88 5.90 23.51
C ARG A 33 12.31 4.79 24.41
N TRP A 34 11.36 5.12 25.28
CA TRP A 34 10.69 4.16 26.16
C TRP A 34 9.96 3.05 25.38
N LEU A 35 9.34 3.41 24.26
CA LEU A 35 8.70 2.48 23.33
C LEU A 35 9.70 1.56 22.62
N VAL A 36 10.91 2.04 22.38
CA VAL A 36 12.00 1.26 21.80
C VAL A 36 12.67 0.35 22.84
N THR A 37 12.69 0.74 24.12
CA THR A 37 13.33 -0.02 25.21
C THR A 37 12.38 -0.96 25.97
N HIS A 38 11.06 -0.84 25.81
CA HIS A 38 10.11 -1.83 26.33
C HIS A 38 10.40 -3.22 25.77
N PRO A 39 10.21 -4.31 26.54
CA PRO A 39 10.59 -5.65 26.10
C PRO A 39 9.66 -6.09 24.95
N ALA A 40 10.08 -5.76 23.73
CA ALA A 40 9.44 -6.17 22.50
C ALA A 40 9.22 -7.68 22.48
N ASP A 41 10.10 -8.45 23.14
CA ASP A 41 10.01 -9.90 23.31
C ASP A 41 8.73 -10.33 24.05
N GLN A 42 8.29 -9.61 25.10
CA GLN A 42 7.04 -9.93 25.79
C GLN A 42 5.81 -9.70 24.90
N VAL A 43 5.82 -8.62 24.11
CA VAL A 43 4.74 -8.36 23.13
C VAL A 43 4.78 -9.38 22.00
N ILE A 44 5.97 -9.80 21.56
CA ILE A 44 6.15 -10.84 20.55
C ILE A 44 5.54 -12.16 21.02
N ASP A 45 5.76 -12.55 22.27
CA ASP A 45 5.24 -13.81 22.79
C ASP A 45 3.75 -13.72 23.18
N GLU A 46 3.25 -12.55 23.59
CA GLU A 46 1.82 -12.31 23.83
C GLU A 46 1.01 -12.30 22.52
N VAL A 47 1.50 -11.57 21.52
CA VAL A 47 0.83 -11.41 20.22
C VAL A 47 1.05 -12.64 19.35
N GLY A 48 2.24 -13.25 19.39
CA GLY A 48 2.55 -14.46 18.63
C GLY A 48 1.51 -15.56 18.84
N LYS A 49 1.03 -15.76 20.08
CA LYS A 49 -0.02 -16.75 20.39
C LYS A 49 -1.38 -16.45 19.75
N LYS A 50 -1.63 -15.20 19.33
CA LYS A 50 -2.88 -14.75 18.71
C LYS A 50 -2.79 -14.69 17.19
N LEU A 51 -1.57 -14.66 16.63
CA LEU A 51 -1.36 -14.60 15.19
C LEU A 51 -1.52 -15.98 14.58
N ARG A 52 -2.21 -16.02 13.45
CA ARG A 52 -2.29 -17.24 12.65
C ARG A 52 -0.94 -17.61 12.04
N ILE A 53 -0.19 -16.61 11.59
CA ILE A 53 1.20 -16.77 11.13
C ILE A 53 2.11 -16.22 12.20
N ASN A 54 2.77 -17.13 12.92
CA ASN A 54 3.69 -16.80 13.99
C ASN A 54 4.83 -15.89 13.50
N ILE A 55 5.30 -15.01 14.39
CA ILE A 55 6.48 -14.18 14.15
C ILE A 55 7.67 -15.10 13.95
N ARG A 56 8.25 -15.07 12.75
CA ARG A 56 9.32 -16.00 12.38
C ARG A 56 10.64 -15.65 13.06
N PRO A 57 11.56 -16.62 13.26
CA PRO A 57 12.89 -16.35 13.82
C PRO A 57 13.67 -15.28 13.04
N PHE A 58 13.47 -15.20 11.73
CA PHE A 58 14.07 -14.16 10.89
C PHE A 58 13.67 -12.74 11.32
N GLN A 59 12.40 -12.54 11.71
CA GLN A 59 11.89 -11.23 12.17
C GLN A 59 12.37 -10.88 13.58
N ARG A 60 12.65 -11.90 14.41
CA ARG A 60 13.25 -11.74 15.76
C ARG A 60 14.77 -11.49 15.70
N THR A 61 15.41 -11.80 14.57
CA THR A 61 16.86 -11.66 14.42
C THR A 61 17.24 -10.19 14.48
N ARG A 62 18.22 -9.85 15.34
CA ARG A 62 18.71 -8.48 15.45
C ARG A 62 19.15 -7.96 14.08
N ARG A 63 18.74 -6.74 13.74
CA ARG A 63 19.05 -6.09 12.47
C ARG A 63 20.55 -6.14 12.11
N GLN A 64 21.44 -5.97 13.09
CA GLN A 64 22.89 -6.06 12.87
C GLN A 64 23.32 -7.44 12.34
N ILE A 65 22.74 -8.52 12.88
CA ILE A 65 23.04 -9.89 12.43
C ILE A 65 22.60 -10.10 10.98
N LEU A 66 21.42 -9.58 10.60
CA LEU A 66 20.94 -9.66 9.22
C LEU A 66 21.86 -8.88 8.26
N ILE A 67 22.35 -7.70 8.67
CA ILE A 67 23.33 -6.94 7.89
C ILE A 67 24.65 -7.71 7.74
N HIS A 68 25.17 -8.31 8.82
CA HIS A 68 26.38 -9.12 8.75
C HIS A 68 26.20 -10.36 7.85
N ARG A 69 25.03 -11.01 7.89
CA ARG A 69 24.72 -12.12 6.97
C ARG A 69 24.74 -11.68 5.51
N LEU A 70 24.22 -10.49 5.20
CA LEU A 70 24.26 -9.95 3.83
C LEU A 70 25.69 -9.61 3.39
N LEU A 71 26.51 -9.06 4.29
CA LEU A 71 27.92 -8.76 4.01
C LEU A 71 28.72 -10.04 3.73
N GLY A 72 28.36 -11.16 4.34
CA GLY A 72 29.00 -12.47 4.10
C GLY A 72 28.32 -13.33 3.03
N ASP A 73 27.26 -12.86 2.36
CA ASP A 73 26.54 -13.66 1.37
C ASP A 73 27.42 -13.85 0.12
N PRO A 74 27.62 -15.10 -0.38
CA PRO A 74 28.51 -15.35 -1.50
C PRO A 74 28.17 -14.57 -2.77
N LYS A 75 26.88 -14.38 -3.06
CA LYS A 75 26.42 -13.64 -4.25
C LYS A 75 26.62 -12.14 -4.09
N VAL A 76 26.59 -11.62 -2.86
CA VAL A 76 26.96 -10.23 -2.56
C VAL A 76 28.46 -10.04 -2.68
N MET A 77 29.26 -10.95 -2.12
CA MET A 77 30.73 -10.90 -2.21
C MET A 77 31.23 -10.94 -3.66
N GLN A 78 30.61 -11.76 -4.50
CA GLN A 78 30.89 -11.77 -5.94
C GLN A 78 30.58 -10.41 -6.59
N ALA A 79 29.45 -9.79 -6.24
CA ALA A 79 29.09 -8.47 -6.77
C ALA A 79 30.00 -7.36 -6.24
N VAL A 80 30.50 -7.48 -5.01
CA VAL A 80 31.53 -6.59 -4.42
C VAL A 80 32.81 -6.66 -5.26
N GLU A 81 33.26 -7.87 -5.59
CA GLU A 81 34.46 -8.06 -6.41
C GLU A 81 34.29 -7.47 -7.81
N GLN A 82 33.14 -7.74 -8.46
CA GLN A 82 32.82 -7.18 -9.78
C GLN A 82 32.75 -5.65 -9.75
N HIS A 83 32.11 -5.07 -8.73
CA HIS A 83 32.01 -3.62 -8.58
C HIS A 83 33.38 -2.98 -8.33
N ALA A 84 34.20 -3.60 -7.47
CA ALA A 84 35.57 -3.17 -7.18
C ALA A 84 36.43 -3.13 -8.44
N LYS A 85 36.38 -4.20 -9.26
CA LYS A 85 37.07 -4.28 -10.55
C LYS A 85 36.58 -3.23 -11.54
N ALA A 86 35.25 -3.09 -11.70
CA ALA A 86 34.66 -2.18 -12.68
C ALA A 86 34.92 -0.69 -12.37
N HIS A 87 35.02 -0.32 -11.09
CA HIS A 87 35.21 1.07 -10.66
C HIS A 87 36.63 1.39 -10.18
N GLY A 88 37.55 0.42 -10.23
CA GLY A 88 38.94 0.60 -9.77
C GLY A 88 39.07 0.92 -8.28
N VAL A 89 38.12 0.50 -7.44
CA VAL A 89 38.12 0.77 -6.00
C VAL A 89 38.53 -0.47 -5.20
N PRO A 90 39.20 -0.33 -4.04
CA PRO A 90 39.48 -1.45 -3.16
C PRO A 90 38.19 -2.16 -2.70
N GLN A 91 38.23 -3.48 -2.53
CA GLN A 91 37.08 -4.27 -2.05
C GLN A 91 36.53 -3.77 -0.71
N THR A 92 37.40 -3.24 0.16
CA THR A 92 36.99 -2.66 1.45
C THR A 92 36.08 -1.44 1.29
N VAL A 93 36.27 -0.65 0.22
CA VAL A 93 35.39 0.49 -0.11
C VAL A 93 34.04 -0.01 -0.63
N ALA A 94 34.05 -1.00 -1.52
CA ALA A 94 32.83 -1.63 -2.03
C ALA A 94 32.01 -2.31 -0.90
N LEU A 95 32.67 -2.94 0.07
CA LEU A 95 32.01 -3.48 1.27
C LEU A 95 31.34 -2.41 2.13
N LYS A 96 31.96 -1.23 2.31
CA LYS A 96 31.31 -0.10 3.01
C LYS A 96 30.06 0.39 2.27
N ILE A 97 30.08 0.36 0.93
CA ILE A 97 28.90 0.68 0.11
C ILE A 97 27.79 -0.36 0.34
N VAL A 98 28.13 -1.66 0.33
CA VAL A 98 27.19 -2.74 0.66
C VAL A 98 26.61 -2.56 2.05
N GLU A 99 27.43 -2.24 3.05
CA GLU A 99 26.95 -2.03 4.42
C GLU A 99 25.94 -0.88 4.48
N ARG A 100 26.19 0.23 3.77
CA ARG A 100 25.24 1.33 3.63
C ARG A 100 23.94 0.88 2.98
N TYR A 101 24.00 0.08 1.91
CA TYR A 101 22.82 -0.47 1.24
C TYR A 101 22.04 -1.44 2.13
N ALA A 102 22.73 -2.34 2.83
CA ALA A 102 22.14 -3.25 3.79
C ALA A 102 21.45 -2.49 4.94
N ARG A 103 22.07 -1.41 5.45
CA ARG A 103 21.44 -0.54 6.45
C ARG A 103 20.21 0.20 5.90
N GLU A 104 20.19 0.54 4.62
CA GLU A 104 19.03 1.17 3.99
C GLU A 104 17.86 0.19 3.82
N ILE A 105 18.17 -1.05 3.44
CA ILE A 105 17.20 -2.09 3.10
C ILE A 105 16.68 -2.80 4.35
N VAL A 106 17.55 -3.30 5.23
CA VAL A 106 17.15 -4.15 6.36
C VAL A 106 16.33 -3.33 7.39
N PRO A 107 15.07 -3.72 7.66
CA PRO A 107 14.19 -3.01 8.57
C PRO A 107 14.63 -3.16 10.02
N ALA A 108 14.24 -2.20 10.85
CA ALA A 108 14.49 -2.20 12.29
C ALA A 108 13.20 -2.61 13.02
N PHE A 109 12.64 -3.77 12.65
CA PHE A 109 11.33 -4.23 13.13
C PHE A 109 11.25 -4.16 14.66
N ASN A 110 10.25 -3.42 15.15
CA ASN A 110 9.92 -3.33 16.56
C ASN A 110 8.47 -3.78 16.73
N ALA A 111 8.29 -4.94 17.37
CA ALA A 111 6.98 -5.55 17.52
C ALA A 111 6.01 -4.73 18.39
N TYR A 112 6.50 -4.04 19.42
CA TYR A 112 5.66 -3.16 20.24
C TYR A 112 5.09 -2.05 19.36
N LEU A 113 5.96 -1.33 18.65
CA LEU A 113 5.55 -0.23 17.79
C LEU A 113 4.62 -0.73 16.67
N TYR A 114 4.87 -1.92 16.13
CA TYR A 114 4.01 -2.56 15.13
C TYR A 114 2.60 -2.84 15.66
N PHE A 115 2.48 -3.66 16.70
CA PHE A 115 1.19 -4.22 17.15
C PHE A 115 0.40 -3.32 18.08
N ARG A 116 1.05 -2.49 18.90
CA ARG A 116 0.35 -1.63 19.86
C ARG A 116 0.02 -0.28 19.23
N ILE A 117 1.03 0.41 18.73
CA ILE A 117 0.88 1.79 18.26
C ILE A 117 0.49 1.85 16.80
N GLY A 118 1.21 1.17 15.92
CA GLY A 118 1.01 1.22 14.49
C GLY A 118 -0.36 0.69 14.10
N TYR A 119 -0.74 -0.47 14.66
CA TYR A 119 -2.09 -1.00 14.51
C TYR A 119 -3.16 -0.04 15.04
N TRP A 120 -3.02 0.47 16.27
CA TRP A 120 -4.00 1.39 16.85
C TRP A 120 -4.14 2.66 16.02
N LEU A 121 -3.03 3.31 15.66
CA LEU A 121 -3.03 4.55 14.87
C LEU A 121 -3.60 4.29 13.48
N GLY A 122 -3.12 3.26 12.79
CA GLY A 122 -3.60 2.89 11.45
C GLY A 122 -5.09 2.58 11.44
N ARG A 123 -5.57 1.79 12.40
CA ARG A 123 -7.01 1.48 12.58
C ARG A 123 -7.83 2.75 12.82
N ASN A 124 -7.40 3.63 13.71
CA ASN A 124 -8.13 4.86 14.02
C ASN A 124 -8.15 5.80 12.81
N VAL A 125 -7.03 6.02 12.15
CA VAL A 125 -6.95 6.87 10.95
C VAL A 125 -7.81 6.29 9.82
N ALA A 126 -7.73 4.99 9.55
CA ALA A 126 -8.50 4.36 8.49
C ALA A 126 -10.01 4.45 8.77
N ARG A 127 -10.47 4.19 10.00
CA ARG A 127 -11.89 4.26 10.39
C ARG A 127 -12.41 5.68 10.58
N LEU A 128 -11.52 6.62 10.91
CA LEU A 128 -11.82 8.04 10.91
C LEU A 128 -12.14 8.42 9.46
N LEU A 129 -11.17 8.30 8.55
CA LEU A 129 -11.26 8.79 7.18
C LEU A 129 -12.28 8.03 6.32
N TYR A 130 -12.39 6.71 6.48
CA TYR A 130 -13.20 5.85 5.62
C TYR A 130 -14.15 4.95 6.39
N ARG A 131 -15.23 4.55 5.72
CA ARG A 131 -16.01 3.36 6.11
C ARG A 131 -15.27 2.13 5.57
N VAL A 132 -14.33 1.62 6.35
CA VAL A 132 -13.55 0.44 5.95
C VAL A 132 -14.42 -0.81 5.96
N ARG A 133 -14.36 -1.59 4.89
CA ARG A 133 -15.17 -2.79 4.67
C ARG A 133 -14.34 -3.93 4.08
N LEU A 134 -14.65 -5.13 4.54
CA LEU A 134 -14.23 -6.37 3.92
C LEU A 134 -15.40 -6.82 3.04
N GLY A 135 -15.19 -6.90 1.73
CA GLY A 135 -16.23 -7.29 0.78
C GLY A 135 -16.32 -8.80 0.64
N TYR A 136 -15.32 -9.38 -0.03
CA TYR A 136 -15.18 -10.81 -0.28
C TYR A 136 -13.92 -11.35 0.40
N VAL A 137 -14.00 -12.53 0.99
CA VAL A 137 -12.86 -13.25 1.58
C VAL A 137 -13.02 -14.73 1.28
N ASP A 138 -12.06 -15.32 0.57
CA ASP A 138 -11.97 -16.79 0.43
C ASP A 138 -11.45 -17.41 1.74
N VAL A 139 -12.37 -17.56 2.70
CA VAL A 139 -12.05 -18.07 4.04
C VAL A 139 -11.50 -19.49 3.98
N GLU A 140 -12.08 -20.34 3.13
CA GLU A 140 -11.64 -21.73 3.00
C GLU A 140 -10.25 -21.84 2.39
N GLY A 141 -10.00 -21.15 1.27
CA GLY A 141 -8.69 -21.10 0.65
C GLY A 141 -7.64 -20.55 1.61
N LEU A 142 -7.95 -19.47 2.31
CA LEU A 142 -7.08 -18.93 3.35
C LEU A 142 -6.81 -19.96 4.44
N GLN A 143 -7.81 -20.71 4.92
CA GLN A 143 -7.66 -21.73 5.97
C GLN A 143 -6.77 -22.91 5.54
N ARG A 144 -6.75 -23.25 4.24
CA ARG A 144 -5.91 -24.33 3.68
C ARG A 144 -4.41 -23.98 3.61
N ILE A 145 -4.05 -22.71 3.76
CA ILE A 145 -2.63 -22.31 3.79
C ILE A 145 -1.93 -23.00 4.97
N ASP A 146 -0.86 -23.73 4.65
CA ASP A 146 0.04 -24.33 5.64
C ASP A 146 0.57 -23.23 6.60
N PRO A 147 0.40 -23.38 7.93
CA PRO A 147 0.93 -22.43 8.91
C PRO A 147 2.44 -22.16 8.78
N ASP A 148 3.22 -23.06 8.19
CA ASP A 148 4.65 -22.90 7.94
C ASP A 148 5.02 -22.34 6.57
N ALA A 149 4.04 -22.12 5.69
CA ALA A 149 4.27 -21.44 4.42
C ALA A 149 4.75 -19.99 4.60
N THR A 150 5.50 -19.50 3.62
CA THR A 150 5.78 -18.07 3.45
C THR A 150 4.61 -17.43 2.71
N VAL A 151 3.85 -16.59 3.41
CA VAL A 151 2.70 -15.89 2.80
C VAL A 151 3.11 -14.52 2.29
N VAL A 152 2.77 -14.23 1.04
CA VAL A 152 2.99 -12.93 0.41
C VAL A 152 1.66 -12.36 -0.09
N PHE A 153 1.24 -11.25 0.49
CA PHE A 153 0.08 -10.50 0.02
C PHE A 153 0.45 -9.71 -1.23
N VAL A 154 -0.29 -9.94 -2.32
CA VAL A 154 -0.08 -9.29 -3.61
C VAL A 154 -1.27 -8.41 -3.89
N MET A 155 -1.06 -7.10 -4.04
CA MET A 155 -2.20 -6.19 -4.15
C MET A 155 -2.00 -5.06 -5.15
N ASN A 156 -3.11 -4.54 -5.65
CA ASN A 156 -3.13 -3.33 -6.48
C ASN A 156 -2.79 -2.09 -5.62
N HIS A 157 -2.30 -1.01 -6.25
CA HIS A 157 -1.85 0.18 -5.54
C HIS A 157 -2.56 1.46 -6.01
N ARG A 158 -3.49 1.94 -5.20
CA ARG A 158 -4.34 3.12 -5.47
C ARG A 158 -3.96 4.32 -4.61
N SER A 159 -3.64 4.11 -3.34
CA SER A 159 -3.39 5.19 -2.37
C SER A 159 -2.23 4.82 -1.44
N ASN A 160 -1.55 5.81 -0.83
CA ASN A 160 -0.65 5.51 0.28
C ASN A 160 -1.43 4.97 1.51
N MET A 161 -2.75 5.16 1.55
CA MET A 161 -3.64 4.51 2.51
C MET A 161 -3.62 2.98 2.40
N ASP A 162 -3.20 2.41 1.25
CA ASP A 162 -3.13 0.95 1.07
C ASP A 162 -2.18 0.28 2.07
N TYR A 163 -1.05 0.93 2.41
CA TYR A 163 -0.13 0.42 3.44
C TYR A 163 -0.81 0.37 4.82
N VAL A 164 -1.63 1.38 5.13
CA VAL A 164 -2.35 1.48 6.39
C VAL A 164 -3.45 0.43 6.44
N LEU A 165 -4.22 0.25 5.36
CA LEU A 165 -5.27 -0.77 5.27
C LEU A 165 -4.71 -2.18 5.32
N ALA A 166 -3.66 -2.47 4.56
CA ALA A 166 -3.00 -3.78 4.59
C ALA A 166 -2.48 -4.09 6.00
N GLY A 167 -1.82 -3.13 6.64
CA GLY A 167 -1.31 -3.30 8.01
C GLY A 167 -2.44 -3.51 9.01
N TYR A 168 -3.48 -2.70 8.93
CA TYR A 168 -4.67 -2.83 9.78
C TYR A 168 -5.39 -4.17 9.61
N LEU A 169 -5.61 -4.61 8.37
CA LEU A 169 -6.38 -5.82 8.07
C LEU A 169 -5.59 -7.11 8.31
N ALA A 170 -4.27 -7.07 8.16
CA ALA A 170 -3.40 -8.22 8.39
C ALA A 170 -2.86 -8.32 9.82
N ALA A 171 -2.97 -7.28 10.64
CA ALA A 171 -2.36 -7.25 11.98
C ALA A 171 -2.84 -8.37 12.91
N ASP A 172 -4.06 -8.89 12.72
CA ASP A 172 -4.58 -10.03 13.50
C ASP A 172 -4.14 -11.38 12.92
N GLN A 173 -3.53 -11.40 11.72
CA GLN A 173 -3.11 -12.60 11.00
C GLN A 173 -1.57 -12.78 11.00
N ALA A 174 -0.82 -11.70 10.76
CA ALA A 174 0.64 -11.74 10.59
C ALA A 174 1.33 -10.38 10.83
N ALA A 175 2.60 -10.44 11.22
CA ALA A 175 3.51 -9.28 11.16
C ALA A 175 4.02 -9.08 9.72
N LEU A 176 3.41 -8.18 8.95
CA LEU A 176 3.79 -7.92 7.57
C LEU A 176 5.06 -7.06 7.43
N SER A 177 5.94 -7.49 6.53
CA SER A 177 7.06 -6.70 6.00
C SER A 177 6.72 -6.16 4.60
N TYR A 178 6.85 -4.85 4.41
CA TYR A 178 6.46 -4.17 3.17
C TYR A 178 7.66 -3.68 2.35
N ALA A 179 7.55 -3.76 1.03
CA ALA A 179 8.39 -2.97 0.13
C ALA A 179 7.83 -1.55 0.01
N VAL A 180 8.55 -0.54 0.51
CA VAL A 180 8.12 0.87 0.45
C VAL A 180 9.04 1.67 -0.49
N GLY A 181 8.43 2.54 -1.30
CA GLY A 181 9.15 3.42 -2.22
C GLY A 181 9.88 4.59 -1.53
N GLU A 182 10.68 5.31 -2.29
CA GLU A 182 11.53 6.39 -1.78
C GLU A 182 10.77 7.61 -1.24
N TRP A 183 9.50 7.79 -1.61
CA TRP A 183 8.66 8.92 -1.17
C TRP A 183 8.57 9.04 0.35
N ALA A 184 8.66 7.91 1.06
CA ALA A 184 8.53 7.87 2.51
C ALA A 184 9.86 8.03 3.26
N ARG A 185 10.96 8.37 2.55
CA ARG A 185 12.30 8.61 3.13
C ARG A 185 12.45 9.98 3.82
N ILE A 186 11.34 10.58 4.25
CA ILE A 186 11.35 11.83 5.01
C ILE A 186 11.40 11.55 6.51
N TRP A 187 12.18 12.33 7.24
CA TRP A 187 12.20 12.27 8.69
C TRP A 187 10.96 13.00 9.25
N PRO A 188 10.24 12.48 10.27
CA PRO A 188 10.49 11.23 11.02
C PRO A 188 9.80 9.98 10.45
N LEU A 189 8.96 10.10 9.41
CA LEU A 189 8.16 9.03 8.82
C LEU A 189 8.98 7.78 8.45
N ALA A 190 10.20 7.97 7.92
CA ALA A 190 11.09 6.88 7.53
C ALA A 190 11.48 5.96 8.69
N GLN A 191 11.63 6.50 9.90
CA GLN A 191 12.00 5.71 11.09
C GLN A 191 10.80 4.87 11.55
N LEU A 192 9.62 5.48 11.58
CA LEU A 192 8.37 4.79 11.90
C LEU A 192 8.14 3.63 10.92
N ILE A 193 8.21 3.87 9.61
CA ILE A 193 8.01 2.85 8.58
C ILE A 193 9.00 1.68 8.70
N ARG A 194 10.29 1.96 8.95
CA ARG A 194 11.29 0.90 9.18
C ARG A 194 11.00 0.08 10.42
N ALA A 195 10.53 0.74 11.47
CA ALA A 195 10.20 0.09 12.72
C ALA A 195 8.91 -0.73 12.62
N MET A 196 8.01 -0.34 11.71
CA MET A 196 6.87 -1.15 11.25
C MET A 196 7.27 -2.33 10.35
N GLY A 197 8.57 -2.60 10.17
CA GLY A 197 9.04 -3.77 9.41
C GLY A 197 9.15 -3.56 7.90
N ALA A 198 8.95 -2.35 7.37
CA ALA A 198 9.07 -2.10 5.94
C ALA A 198 10.53 -1.84 5.51
N TYR A 199 10.90 -2.38 4.34
CA TYR A 199 12.17 -2.15 3.69
C TYR A 199 12.03 -1.19 2.50
N PHE A 200 13.03 -0.34 2.29
CA PHE A 200 13.00 0.66 1.22
C PHE A 200 13.56 0.11 -0.10
N VAL A 201 12.82 0.36 -1.18
CA VAL A 201 13.20 -0.03 -2.54
C VAL A 201 13.37 1.21 -3.42
N ARG A 202 14.54 1.32 -4.06
CA ARG A 202 14.82 2.31 -5.09
C ARG A 202 14.24 1.84 -6.42
N ARG A 203 13.19 2.51 -6.93
CA ARG A 203 12.37 2.03 -8.05
C ARG A 203 13.09 2.01 -9.40
N ASP A 204 14.12 2.85 -9.57
CA ASP A 204 14.87 3.01 -10.84
C ASP A 204 16.39 2.94 -10.64
N SER A 205 16.84 2.22 -9.60
CA SER A 205 18.28 2.11 -9.35
C SER A 205 18.99 1.42 -10.51
N ARG A 206 19.96 2.13 -11.11
CA ARG A 206 20.88 1.56 -12.11
C ARG A 206 22.06 0.81 -11.50
N ASP A 207 22.22 0.88 -10.18
CA ASP A 207 23.33 0.28 -9.44
C ASP A 207 23.11 -1.23 -9.23
N GLU A 208 23.95 -2.02 -9.89
CA GLU A 208 23.93 -3.48 -9.82
C GLU A 208 24.26 -4.02 -8.42
N LEU A 209 25.17 -3.36 -7.70
CA LEU A 209 25.56 -3.75 -6.35
C LEU A 209 24.38 -3.54 -5.40
N TYR A 210 23.67 -2.40 -5.49
CA TYR A 210 22.45 -2.18 -4.73
C TYR A 210 21.38 -3.24 -5.02
N ARG A 211 21.11 -3.53 -6.31
CA ARG A 211 20.13 -4.55 -6.70
C ARG A 211 20.48 -5.92 -6.15
N ARG A 212 21.77 -6.30 -6.16
CA ARG A 212 22.21 -7.58 -5.62
C ARG A 212 21.98 -7.67 -4.11
N VAL A 213 22.28 -6.61 -3.35
CA VAL A 213 22.01 -6.59 -1.90
C VAL A 213 20.51 -6.71 -1.62
N LEU A 214 19.68 -5.99 -2.37
CA LEU A 214 18.22 -6.06 -2.26
C LEU A 214 17.66 -7.45 -2.61
N GLU A 215 18.12 -8.03 -3.71
CA GLU A 215 17.79 -9.40 -4.14
C GLU A 215 18.05 -10.40 -3.02
N ARG A 216 19.25 -10.36 -2.44
CA ARG A 216 19.65 -11.31 -1.40
C ARG A 216 18.85 -11.14 -0.12
N TYR A 217 18.57 -9.90 0.29
CA TYR A 217 17.70 -9.65 1.44
C TYR A 217 16.29 -10.22 1.25
N ILE A 218 15.64 -9.94 0.11
CA ILE A 218 14.28 -10.44 -0.16
C ILE A 218 14.25 -11.97 -0.27
N ALA A 219 15.24 -12.58 -0.93
CA ALA A 219 15.37 -14.02 -1.01
C ALA A 219 15.54 -14.65 0.39
N MET A 220 16.38 -14.06 1.25
CA MET A 220 16.56 -14.51 2.63
C MET A 220 15.30 -14.35 3.48
N ALA A 221 14.57 -13.23 3.35
CA ALA A 221 13.31 -13.00 4.06
C ALA A 221 12.23 -13.99 3.63
N THR A 222 12.12 -14.23 2.32
CA THR A 222 11.18 -15.19 1.73
C THR A 222 11.50 -16.61 2.17
N HIS A 223 12.77 -17.03 2.08
CA HIS A 223 13.21 -18.32 2.60
C HIS A 223 12.98 -18.43 4.11
N GLY A 224 13.17 -17.33 4.84
CA GLY A 224 12.99 -17.20 6.29
C GLY A 224 11.54 -17.24 6.78
N GLY A 225 10.55 -17.37 5.89
CA GLY A 225 9.14 -17.47 6.28
C GLY A 225 8.46 -16.12 6.54
N VAL A 226 9.15 -15.00 6.29
CA VAL A 226 8.65 -13.67 6.67
C VAL A 226 7.38 -13.36 5.88
N PRO A 227 6.25 -13.07 6.55
CA PRO A 227 5.06 -12.58 5.87
C PRO A 227 5.34 -11.24 5.20
N GLN A 228 5.08 -11.15 3.90
CA GLN A 228 5.40 -9.97 3.11
C GLN A 228 4.15 -9.41 2.42
N ALA A 229 4.19 -8.13 2.09
CA ALA A 229 3.18 -7.52 1.24
C ALA A 229 3.86 -6.69 0.15
N VAL A 230 3.42 -6.88 -1.09
CA VAL A 230 3.99 -6.25 -2.27
C VAL A 230 2.92 -5.67 -3.17
N PHE A 231 3.28 -4.57 -3.82
CA PHE A 231 2.50 -3.90 -4.84
C PHE A 231 3.20 -4.13 -6.18
N PRO A 232 2.86 -5.17 -6.96
CA PRO A 232 3.56 -5.47 -8.20
C PRO A 232 3.51 -4.31 -9.19
N GLU A 233 2.49 -3.45 -9.15
CA GLU A 233 2.41 -2.23 -9.96
C GLU A 233 3.64 -1.31 -9.83
N GLY A 234 4.39 -1.41 -8.72
CA GLY A 234 5.62 -0.65 -8.46
C GLY A 234 5.39 0.82 -8.11
N GLY A 235 4.15 1.31 -8.19
CA GLY A 235 3.76 2.65 -7.76
C GLY A 235 2.26 2.87 -7.94
N LEU A 236 1.76 3.98 -7.40
CA LEU A 236 0.35 4.36 -7.48
C LEU A 236 -0.11 4.46 -8.94
N THR A 237 -1.35 4.07 -9.20
CA THR A 237 -2.04 4.38 -10.47
C THR A 237 -2.16 5.89 -10.67
N ARG A 238 -2.03 6.36 -11.92
CA ARG A 238 -2.13 7.78 -12.26
C ARG A 238 -3.47 8.16 -12.89
N ASP A 239 -4.12 7.21 -13.55
CA ASP A 239 -5.36 7.38 -14.29
C ASP A 239 -6.49 6.47 -13.78
N GLY A 240 -6.25 5.74 -12.69
CA GLY A 240 -7.21 4.81 -12.12
C GLY A 240 -7.16 3.42 -12.75
N ARG A 241 -6.34 3.14 -13.77
CA ARG A 241 -6.21 1.77 -14.32
C ARG A 241 -5.20 0.94 -13.54
N LEU A 242 -5.33 -0.37 -13.58
CA LEU A 242 -4.30 -1.28 -13.09
C LEU A 242 -3.04 -1.14 -13.95
N ARG A 243 -1.88 -1.13 -13.31
CA ARG A 243 -0.59 -1.04 -14.02
C ARG A 243 0.00 -2.43 -14.28
N ALA A 244 0.83 -2.51 -15.31
CA ALA A 244 1.63 -3.71 -15.57
C ALA A 244 2.57 -4.01 -14.38
N PRO A 245 2.78 -5.29 -14.04
CA PRO A 245 3.62 -5.67 -12.90
C PRO A 245 5.11 -5.41 -13.16
N LYS A 246 5.79 -4.94 -12.13
CA LYS A 246 7.24 -4.88 -12.02
C LYS A 246 7.74 -6.20 -11.45
N LEU A 247 8.45 -6.93 -12.29
CA LEU A 247 8.83 -8.33 -12.05
C LEU A 247 9.97 -8.52 -11.04
N GLY A 248 10.78 -7.49 -10.78
CA GLY A 248 12.01 -7.62 -10.00
C GLY A 248 11.82 -8.18 -8.59
N VAL A 249 10.86 -7.64 -7.81
CA VAL A 249 10.60 -8.13 -6.45
C VAL A 249 10.06 -9.56 -6.46
N LEU A 250 9.20 -9.89 -7.43
CA LEU A 250 8.68 -11.26 -7.60
C LEU A 250 9.81 -12.24 -7.95
N ASP A 251 10.71 -11.87 -8.85
CA ASP A 251 11.90 -12.68 -9.16
C ASP A 251 12.75 -12.92 -7.91
N TYR A 252 12.99 -11.87 -7.11
CA TYR A 252 13.78 -11.99 -5.88
C TYR A 252 13.13 -12.90 -4.84
N MET A 253 11.80 -12.88 -4.71
CA MET A 253 11.06 -13.83 -3.87
C MET A 253 11.21 -15.25 -4.39
N MET A 254 11.04 -15.47 -5.70
CA MET A 254 11.22 -16.78 -6.31
C MET A 254 12.64 -17.32 -6.19
N ARG A 255 13.67 -16.47 -6.06
CA ARG A 255 15.05 -16.89 -5.73
C ARG A 255 15.17 -17.46 -4.32
N GLY A 256 14.30 -17.08 -3.40
CA GLY A 256 14.22 -17.61 -2.04
C GLY A 256 13.37 -18.88 -1.90
N PHE A 257 12.61 -19.23 -2.94
CA PHE A 257 11.73 -20.40 -2.98
C PHE A 257 12.39 -21.59 -3.67
N TRP A 258 12.22 -22.78 -3.11
CA TRP A 258 12.72 -24.04 -3.66
C TRP A 258 11.56 -25.03 -3.69
N LEU A 259 11.37 -25.71 -4.84
CA LEU A 259 10.25 -26.64 -5.02
C LEU A 259 10.27 -27.77 -3.99
N ASP A 260 11.46 -28.33 -3.76
CA ASP A 260 11.72 -29.39 -2.77
C ASP A 260 12.09 -28.82 -1.39
N GLY A 261 11.88 -27.52 -1.18
CA GLY A 261 12.19 -26.84 0.07
C GLY A 261 11.20 -27.17 1.18
N ALA A 262 11.63 -26.89 2.42
CA ALA A 262 10.84 -27.14 3.63
C ALA A 262 9.56 -26.28 3.75
N ARG A 263 9.43 -25.20 2.96
CA ARG A 263 8.29 -24.29 3.02
C ARG A 263 7.79 -23.99 1.61
N ASP A 264 6.48 -23.91 1.48
CA ASP A 264 5.87 -23.35 0.29
C ASP A 264 5.92 -21.81 0.31
N LEU A 265 5.82 -21.20 -0.88
CA LEU A 265 5.60 -19.78 -1.06
C LEU A 265 4.17 -19.59 -1.57
N VAL A 266 3.34 -18.89 -0.82
CA VAL A 266 1.93 -18.71 -1.14
C VAL A 266 1.64 -17.24 -1.37
N PHE A 267 1.17 -16.90 -2.58
CA PHE A 267 0.72 -15.55 -2.90
C PHE A 267 -0.78 -15.43 -2.63
N VAL A 268 -1.19 -14.44 -1.84
CA VAL A 268 -2.60 -14.15 -1.55
C VAL A 268 -2.99 -12.85 -2.27
N PRO A 269 -3.83 -12.92 -3.32
CA PRO A 269 -4.31 -11.74 -4.03
C PRO A 269 -5.21 -10.88 -3.15
N LEU A 270 -4.94 -9.58 -3.07
CA LEU A 270 -5.74 -8.58 -2.37
C LEU A 270 -6.17 -7.47 -3.34
N GLY A 271 -7.47 -7.22 -3.39
CA GLY A 271 -8.09 -6.17 -4.20
C GLY A 271 -8.55 -5.04 -3.32
N VAL A 272 -8.10 -3.81 -3.56
CA VAL A 272 -8.53 -2.61 -2.83
C VAL A 272 -9.13 -1.58 -3.77
N ASN A 273 -10.23 -0.97 -3.34
CA ASN A 273 -10.83 0.17 -4.04
C ASN A 273 -11.47 1.17 -3.07
N TYR A 274 -11.63 2.40 -3.55
CA TYR A 274 -12.06 3.54 -2.73
C TYR A 274 -13.14 4.35 -3.43
N ASP A 275 -14.07 4.90 -2.64
CA ASP A 275 -14.95 5.97 -3.10
C ASP A 275 -14.19 7.30 -3.31
N ARG A 276 -13.09 7.47 -2.58
CA ARG A 276 -12.19 8.61 -2.72
C ARG A 276 -10.76 8.20 -2.43
N VAL A 277 -9.87 8.47 -3.37
CA VAL A 277 -8.42 8.37 -3.17
C VAL A 277 -7.90 9.74 -2.71
N LEU A 278 -7.06 9.78 -1.67
CA LEU A 278 -6.54 11.06 -1.12
C LEU A 278 -5.67 11.80 -2.14
N GLU A 279 -4.91 11.04 -2.92
CA GLU A 279 -3.93 11.53 -3.87
C GLU A 279 -4.49 11.70 -5.30
N ASP A 280 -5.78 11.50 -5.54
CA ASP A 280 -6.34 11.43 -6.90
C ASP A 280 -5.99 12.63 -7.79
N ARG A 281 -6.16 13.86 -7.29
CA ARG A 281 -5.83 15.09 -8.02
C ARG A 281 -4.32 15.19 -8.28
N SER A 282 -3.47 14.94 -7.28
CA SER A 282 -2.02 15.03 -7.50
C SER A 282 -1.49 13.94 -8.43
N LEU A 283 -2.11 12.75 -8.41
CA LEU A 283 -1.82 11.64 -9.32
C LEU A 283 -2.21 12.00 -10.76
N LEU A 284 -3.40 12.58 -10.98
CA LEU A 284 -3.84 13.05 -12.29
C LEU A 284 -2.94 14.17 -12.83
N LEU A 285 -2.60 15.16 -12.01
CA LEU A 285 -1.63 16.20 -12.39
C LEU A 285 -0.27 15.59 -12.76
N SER A 286 0.16 14.52 -12.09
CA SER A 286 1.43 13.84 -12.40
C SER A 286 1.40 12.99 -13.68
N ALA A 287 0.20 12.65 -14.15
CA ALA A 287 -0.02 11.94 -15.42
C ALA A 287 0.07 12.90 -16.62
N ASP A 288 -0.22 14.18 -16.38
CA ASP A 288 -0.16 15.25 -17.36
C ASP A 288 1.29 15.70 -17.55
N THR A 289 1.82 15.55 -18.76
CA THR A 289 3.21 15.91 -19.09
C THR A 289 3.43 17.41 -19.15
N ASP A 290 2.36 18.17 -19.41
CA ASP A 290 2.43 19.63 -19.64
C ASP A 290 2.06 20.41 -18.38
N ALA A 291 1.52 19.74 -17.34
CA ALA A 291 1.15 20.37 -16.09
C ALA A 291 2.39 20.75 -15.24
N ARG A 292 2.45 22.02 -14.80
CA ARG A 292 3.47 22.49 -13.88
C ARG A 292 3.29 21.84 -12.51
N LYS A 293 4.26 21.01 -12.12
CA LYS A 293 4.24 20.35 -10.81
C LYS A 293 4.45 21.37 -9.69
N PRO A 294 3.65 21.33 -8.61
CA PRO A 294 3.86 22.21 -7.48
C PRO A 294 5.23 21.92 -6.83
N GLY A 295 5.93 22.98 -6.42
CA GLY A 295 7.18 22.83 -5.68
C GLY A 295 6.98 22.18 -4.30
N GLY A 296 8.05 21.68 -3.68
CA GLY A 296 7.96 20.96 -2.38
C GLY A 296 7.27 21.77 -1.27
N ALA A 297 7.58 23.07 -1.16
CA ALA A 297 6.93 23.96 -0.19
C ALA A 297 5.43 24.16 -0.48
N GLN A 298 5.06 24.27 -1.76
CA GLN A 298 3.66 24.41 -2.17
C GLN A 298 2.86 23.13 -1.90
N ALA A 299 3.44 21.96 -2.15
CA ALA A 299 2.83 20.67 -1.83
C ALA A 299 2.59 20.50 -0.32
N LEU A 300 3.57 20.92 0.50
CA LEU A 300 3.43 20.94 1.96
C LEU A 300 2.32 21.88 2.41
N TRP A 301 2.28 23.11 1.87
CA TRP A 301 1.23 24.07 2.16
C TRP A 301 -0.16 23.55 1.80
N ASN A 302 -0.32 22.96 0.60
CA ASN A 302 -1.58 22.37 0.17
C ASN A 302 -2.05 21.24 1.11
N THR A 303 -1.11 20.44 1.61
CA THR A 303 -1.40 19.36 2.57
C THR A 303 -1.85 19.93 3.92
N LEU A 304 -1.15 20.96 4.43
CA LEU A 304 -1.52 21.64 5.68
C LEU A 304 -2.86 22.34 5.58
N ALA A 305 -3.12 23.07 4.48
CA ALA A 305 -4.38 23.72 4.22
C ALA A 305 -5.53 22.69 4.12
N PHE A 306 -5.29 21.56 3.46
CA PHE A 306 -6.25 20.46 3.40
C PHE A 306 -6.54 19.91 4.80
N ALA A 307 -5.51 19.66 5.62
CA ALA A 307 -5.68 19.17 6.99
C ALA A 307 -6.46 20.16 7.86
N MET A 308 -6.10 21.46 7.80
CA MET A 308 -6.76 22.52 8.56
C MET A 308 -8.22 22.70 8.15
N ARG A 309 -8.53 22.61 6.85
CA ARG A 309 -9.91 22.64 6.36
C ARG A 309 -10.72 21.46 6.89
N ASN A 310 -10.17 20.24 6.86
CA ASN A 310 -10.85 19.08 7.41
C ASN A 310 -11.07 19.22 8.92
N LEU A 311 -10.06 19.71 9.66
CA LEU A 311 -10.18 19.97 11.09
C LEU A 311 -11.28 21.01 11.38
N ARG A 312 -11.34 22.09 10.61
CA ARG A 312 -12.41 23.09 10.71
C ARG A 312 -13.78 22.46 10.48
N LEU A 313 -13.95 21.66 9.42
CA LEU A 313 -15.20 20.93 9.16
C LEU A 313 -15.56 19.97 10.31
N MET A 314 -14.57 19.35 10.95
CA MET A 314 -14.79 18.48 12.12
C MET A 314 -15.28 19.27 13.31
N LEU A 315 -14.66 20.42 13.60
CA LEU A 315 -15.10 21.34 14.67
C LEU A 315 -16.50 21.90 14.42
N GLN A 316 -16.88 22.07 13.15
CA GLN A 316 -18.21 22.53 12.75
C GLN A 316 -19.25 21.39 12.62
N SER A 317 -18.88 20.13 12.90
CA SER A 317 -19.74 18.95 12.69
C SER A 317 -20.24 18.73 11.26
N GLU A 318 -19.61 19.37 10.28
CA GLU A 318 -19.91 19.24 8.84
C GLU A 318 -18.99 18.21 8.15
N TRP A 319 -18.07 17.61 8.90
CA TRP A 319 -17.11 16.68 8.35
C TRP A 319 -17.75 15.33 7.98
N HIS A 320 -17.50 14.92 6.74
CA HIS A 320 -17.95 13.66 6.20
C HIS A 320 -16.76 12.75 5.88
N ARG A 321 -16.90 11.46 6.20
CA ARG A 321 -15.96 10.41 5.77
C ARG A 321 -15.82 10.41 4.25
N PHE A 322 -14.66 10.02 3.76
CA PHE A 322 -14.30 9.92 2.35
C PHE A 322 -14.95 8.75 1.61
N GLY A 323 -16.13 8.31 2.06
CA GLY A 323 -16.85 7.16 1.51
C GLY A 323 -16.30 5.82 2.02
N TYR A 324 -16.44 4.78 1.21
CA TYR A 324 -15.97 3.43 1.48
C TYR A 324 -14.52 3.22 1.03
N ALA A 325 -13.80 2.44 1.83
CA ALA A 325 -12.58 1.77 1.42
C ALA A 325 -12.85 0.27 1.57
N CYS A 326 -12.94 -0.44 0.45
CA CYS A 326 -13.30 -1.85 0.44
C CYS A 326 -12.07 -2.69 0.07
N VAL A 327 -11.89 -3.79 0.77
CA VAL A 327 -10.81 -4.76 0.52
C VAL A 327 -11.41 -6.15 0.37
N ASN A 328 -10.94 -6.86 -0.65
CA ASN A 328 -11.26 -8.26 -0.90
C ASN A 328 -10.00 -9.12 -0.81
N PHE A 329 -10.16 -10.35 -0.33
CA PHE A 329 -9.12 -11.37 -0.24
C PHE A 329 -9.49 -12.52 -1.18
N GLY A 330 -8.64 -12.74 -2.17
CA GLY A 330 -8.79 -13.80 -3.16
C GLY A 330 -8.21 -15.12 -2.69
N SER A 331 -8.39 -16.13 -3.54
CA SER A 331 -7.88 -17.48 -3.30
C SER A 331 -6.34 -17.50 -3.28
N PRO A 332 -5.72 -18.13 -2.27
CA PRO A 332 -4.26 -18.26 -2.21
C PRO A 332 -3.71 -19.11 -3.36
N ILE A 333 -2.54 -18.73 -3.86
CA ILE A 333 -1.86 -19.39 -4.99
C ILE A 333 -0.55 -19.98 -4.45
N SER A 334 -0.51 -21.32 -4.33
CA SER A 334 0.69 -22.06 -3.96
C SER A 334 1.70 -22.06 -5.10
N MET A 335 2.96 -21.70 -4.82
CA MET A 335 4.01 -21.79 -5.83
C MET A 335 4.43 -23.22 -6.11
N ARG A 336 4.33 -24.13 -5.14
CA ARG A 336 4.53 -25.56 -5.39
C ARG A 336 3.50 -26.10 -6.38
N GLU A 337 2.22 -25.80 -6.17
CA GLU A 337 1.14 -26.19 -7.08
C GLU A 337 1.27 -25.51 -8.46
N TYR A 338 1.54 -24.20 -8.49
CA TYR A 338 1.75 -23.46 -9.72
C TYR A 338 2.90 -24.06 -10.55
N CYS A 339 4.02 -24.40 -9.90
CA CYS A 339 5.17 -25.04 -10.56
C CYS A 339 4.82 -26.43 -11.10
N ALA A 340 4.04 -27.23 -10.35
CA ALA A 340 3.58 -28.54 -10.78
C ALA A 340 2.66 -28.47 -12.00
N ILE A 341 1.67 -27.56 -12.00
CA ILE A 341 0.72 -27.37 -13.10
C ILE A 341 1.43 -26.90 -14.38
N HIS A 342 2.40 -25.99 -14.26
CA HIS A 342 3.07 -25.41 -15.43
C HIS A 342 4.34 -26.18 -15.83
N GLY A 343 4.77 -27.19 -15.06
CA GLY A 343 5.99 -27.94 -15.31
C GLY A 343 7.27 -27.09 -15.21
N VAL A 344 7.29 -26.10 -14.31
CA VAL A 344 8.39 -25.12 -14.20
C VAL A 344 9.09 -25.25 -12.85
N ASP A 345 10.43 -25.30 -12.86
CA ASP A 345 11.25 -25.10 -11.66
C ASP A 345 12.11 -23.85 -11.84
N PHE A 346 11.70 -22.75 -11.20
CA PHE A 346 12.36 -21.45 -11.32
C PHE A 346 13.85 -21.48 -10.94
N GLN A 347 14.29 -22.41 -10.07
CA GLN A 347 15.69 -22.51 -9.65
C GLN A 347 16.57 -23.18 -10.71
N LYS A 348 15.98 -24.00 -11.60
CA LYS A 348 16.69 -24.72 -12.66
C LYS A 348 16.64 -24.00 -14.02
N LEU A 349 15.80 -22.96 -14.15
CA LEU A 349 15.69 -22.19 -15.40
C LEU A 349 16.95 -21.35 -15.67
N GLY A 350 17.35 -21.31 -16.95
CA GLY A 350 18.29 -20.32 -17.47
C GLY A 350 17.72 -18.90 -17.42
N ALA A 351 18.57 -17.88 -17.60
CA ALA A 351 18.21 -16.48 -17.41
C ALA A 351 17.01 -16.03 -18.27
N ASP A 352 16.96 -16.41 -19.55
CA ASP A 352 15.91 -15.99 -20.48
C ASP A 352 14.56 -16.65 -20.15
N ALA A 353 14.55 -17.99 -20.08
CA ALA A 353 13.36 -18.75 -19.70
C ALA A 353 12.81 -18.32 -18.33
N ARG A 354 13.69 -17.95 -17.39
CA ARG A 354 13.29 -17.42 -16.08
C ARG A 354 12.59 -16.08 -16.19
N ARG A 355 13.09 -15.17 -17.04
CA ARG A 355 12.43 -13.86 -17.27
C ARG A 355 11.01 -14.05 -17.79
N ASP A 356 10.83 -14.95 -18.75
CA ASP A 356 9.52 -15.25 -19.33
C ASP A 356 8.58 -15.93 -18.33
N ALA A 357 9.07 -16.91 -17.57
CA ALA A 357 8.30 -17.57 -16.53
C ALA A 357 7.87 -16.60 -15.41
N ILE A 358 8.75 -15.67 -15.01
CA ILE A 358 8.39 -14.63 -14.04
C ILE A 358 7.40 -13.62 -14.63
N ALA A 359 7.50 -13.28 -15.92
CA ALA A 359 6.53 -12.42 -16.59
C ALA A 359 5.14 -13.06 -16.64
N ALA A 360 5.07 -14.37 -16.92
CA ALA A 360 3.85 -15.15 -16.88
C ALA A 360 3.26 -15.18 -15.46
N LEU A 361 4.08 -15.47 -14.44
CA LEU A 361 3.66 -15.43 -13.03
C LEU A 361 3.13 -14.04 -12.63
N GLY A 362 3.85 -12.98 -12.97
CA GLY A 362 3.43 -11.61 -12.70
C GLY A 362 2.09 -11.27 -13.34
N SER A 363 1.87 -11.70 -14.58
CA SER A 363 0.61 -11.51 -15.29
C SER A 363 -0.53 -12.31 -14.65
N HIS A 364 -0.27 -13.56 -14.26
CA HIS A 364 -1.22 -14.41 -13.56
C HIS A 364 -1.66 -13.80 -12.22
N LEU A 365 -0.69 -13.35 -11.40
CA LEU A 365 -0.95 -12.68 -10.12
C LEU A 365 -1.73 -11.37 -10.30
N MET A 366 -1.38 -10.54 -11.29
CA MET A 366 -2.11 -9.30 -11.57
C MET A 366 -3.53 -9.55 -12.08
N SER A 367 -3.74 -10.61 -12.86
CA SER A 367 -5.08 -11.02 -13.27
C SER A 367 -5.92 -11.46 -12.07
N ALA A 368 -5.34 -12.27 -11.17
CA ALA A 368 -6.00 -12.70 -9.94
C ALA A 368 -6.37 -11.50 -9.04
N VAL A 369 -5.45 -10.55 -8.84
CA VAL A 369 -5.71 -9.29 -8.13
C VAL A 369 -6.80 -8.48 -8.83
N GLY A 370 -6.73 -8.36 -10.16
CA GLY A 370 -7.67 -7.57 -10.95
C GLY A 370 -9.11 -8.05 -10.80
N ARG A 371 -9.34 -9.36 -10.87
CA ARG A 371 -10.68 -9.99 -10.73
C ARG A 371 -11.33 -9.71 -9.38
N ILE A 372 -10.54 -9.58 -8.32
CA ILE A 372 -11.06 -9.37 -6.98
C ILE A 372 -11.13 -7.91 -6.54
N VAL A 373 -10.73 -6.94 -7.37
CA VAL A 373 -10.86 -5.51 -7.04
C VAL A 373 -12.34 -5.21 -6.75
N PRO A 374 -12.69 -4.69 -5.56
CA PRO A 374 -14.08 -4.43 -5.23
C PRO A 374 -14.64 -3.26 -6.05
N VAL A 375 -15.88 -3.40 -6.52
CA VAL A 375 -16.64 -2.29 -7.09
C VAL A 375 -17.37 -1.57 -5.95
N VAL A 376 -17.07 -0.30 -5.73
CA VAL A 376 -17.67 0.54 -4.68
C VAL A 376 -18.54 1.65 -5.31
N PRO A 377 -19.43 2.31 -4.55
CA PRO A 377 -20.46 3.18 -5.10
C PRO A 377 -19.99 4.31 -6.03
N VAL A 378 -18.90 5.01 -5.70
CA VAL A 378 -18.41 6.13 -6.53
C VAL A 378 -17.87 5.67 -7.88
N PRO A 379 -16.95 4.68 -7.98
CA PRO A 379 -16.56 4.07 -9.25
C PRO A 379 -17.72 3.59 -10.11
N LEU A 380 -18.76 3.03 -9.48
CA LEU A 380 -19.95 2.52 -10.16
C LEU A 380 -20.75 3.65 -10.82
N LEU A 381 -21.04 4.72 -10.09
CA LEU A 381 -21.69 5.92 -10.64
C LEU A 381 -20.81 6.65 -11.66
N ALA A 382 -19.52 6.77 -11.38
CA ALA A 382 -18.57 7.37 -12.32
C ALA A 382 -18.55 6.60 -13.65
N ALA A 383 -18.62 5.28 -13.60
CA ALA A 383 -18.73 4.44 -14.78
C ALA A 383 -20.02 4.68 -15.60
N VAL A 384 -21.15 4.99 -14.94
CA VAL A 384 -22.42 5.36 -15.60
C VAL A 384 -22.32 6.75 -16.22
N PHE A 385 -21.93 7.77 -15.46
CA PHE A 385 -21.78 9.13 -15.97
C PHE A 385 -20.76 9.25 -17.11
N MET A 386 -19.70 8.43 -17.10
CA MET A 386 -18.70 8.45 -18.18
C MET A 386 -19.17 7.78 -19.48
N ARG A 387 -20.33 7.09 -19.51
CA ARG A 387 -20.93 6.59 -20.76
C ARG A 387 -21.50 7.74 -21.58
N GLU A 388 -22.21 8.65 -20.92
CA GLU A 388 -22.85 9.82 -21.53
C GLU A 388 -22.60 11.08 -20.67
N PRO A 389 -21.39 11.67 -20.70
CA PRO A 389 -21.02 12.77 -19.80
C PRO A 389 -21.90 14.03 -19.92
N GLU A 390 -22.44 14.25 -21.12
CA GLU A 390 -23.27 15.42 -21.42
C GLU A 390 -24.74 15.22 -21.05
N ALA A 391 -25.18 13.97 -20.82
CA ALA A 391 -26.55 13.65 -20.51
C ALA A 391 -26.92 14.08 -19.08
N ARG A 392 -28.19 14.43 -18.91
CA ARG A 392 -28.80 14.69 -17.61
C ARG A 392 -29.62 13.47 -17.24
N HIS A 393 -29.37 12.91 -16.08
CA HIS A 393 -30.04 11.70 -15.60
C HIS A 393 -30.85 12.01 -14.35
N SER A 394 -32.09 11.55 -14.30
CA SER A 394 -32.87 11.46 -13.07
C SER A 394 -32.30 10.39 -12.13
N GLU A 395 -32.66 10.44 -10.85
CA GLU A 395 -32.25 9.41 -9.89
C GLU A 395 -32.73 8.00 -10.30
N LEU A 396 -33.92 7.90 -10.90
CA LEU A 396 -34.48 6.63 -11.37
C LEU A 396 -33.69 6.05 -12.55
N GLU A 397 -33.29 6.88 -13.51
CA GLU A 397 -32.44 6.46 -14.64
C GLU A 397 -31.06 6.02 -14.16
N LEU A 398 -30.48 6.75 -13.21
CA LEU A 398 -29.21 6.35 -12.58
C LEU A 398 -29.35 5.01 -11.87
N LYS A 399 -30.45 4.80 -11.14
CA LYS A 399 -30.72 3.54 -10.45
C LYS A 399 -30.77 2.37 -11.44
N ALA A 400 -31.56 2.50 -12.51
CA ALA A 400 -31.68 1.47 -13.54
C ALA A 400 -30.33 1.18 -14.22
N ALA A 401 -29.57 2.23 -14.56
CA ALA A 401 -28.26 2.08 -15.20
C ALA A 401 -27.22 1.43 -14.28
N VAL A 402 -27.26 1.75 -12.99
CA VAL A 402 -26.40 1.15 -11.98
C VAL A 402 -26.78 -0.30 -11.73
N GLU A 403 -28.06 -0.62 -11.61
CA GLU A 403 -28.54 -1.99 -11.40
C GLU A 403 -28.11 -2.90 -12.56
N ALA A 404 -28.32 -2.48 -13.81
CA ALA A 404 -27.85 -3.20 -14.99
C ALA A 404 -26.32 -3.39 -14.99
N LEU A 405 -25.56 -2.41 -14.49
CA LEU A 405 -24.11 -2.50 -14.39
C LEU A 405 -23.67 -3.47 -13.27
N ILE A 406 -24.38 -3.51 -12.15
CA ILE A 406 -24.15 -4.48 -11.06
C ILE A 406 -24.41 -5.90 -11.56
N GLU A 407 -25.51 -6.13 -12.28
CA GLU A 407 -25.82 -7.43 -12.87
C GLU A 407 -24.75 -7.87 -13.86
N ALA A 408 -24.31 -6.99 -14.75
CA ALA A 408 -23.23 -7.28 -15.71
C ALA A 408 -21.92 -7.64 -15.00
N PHE A 409 -21.55 -6.91 -13.93
CA PHE A 409 -20.38 -7.24 -13.11
C PHE A 409 -20.55 -8.57 -12.37
N GLY A 410 -21.74 -8.85 -11.82
CA GLY A 410 -22.04 -10.11 -11.16
C GLY A 410 -21.91 -11.30 -12.10
N ALA A 411 -22.42 -11.18 -13.33
CA ALA A 411 -22.29 -12.20 -14.38
C ALA A 411 -20.83 -12.44 -14.79
N ALA A 412 -20.00 -11.40 -14.77
CA ALA A 412 -18.56 -11.50 -15.00
C ALA A 412 -17.75 -12.01 -13.77
N GLY A 413 -18.41 -12.33 -12.66
CA GLY A 413 -17.78 -12.81 -11.43
C GLY A 413 -17.08 -11.72 -10.61
N ALA A 414 -17.35 -10.44 -10.88
CA ALA A 414 -16.80 -9.34 -10.11
C ALA A 414 -17.53 -9.12 -8.78
N HIS A 415 -16.79 -8.65 -7.78
CA HIS A 415 -17.33 -8.44 -6.43
C HIS A 415 -17.81 -6.99 -6.24
N VAL A 416 -19.11 -6.78 -6.32
CA VAL A 416 -19.74 -5.48 -6.05
C VAL A 416 -20.07 -5.34 -4.57
N TYR A 417 -19.59 -4.28 -3.94
CA TYR A 417 -19.95 -3.94 -2.57
C TYR A 417 -21.15 -3.00 -2.54
N VAL A 418 -22.34 -3.57 -2.28
CA VAL A 418 -23.57 -2.81 -2.04
C VAL A 418 -23.73 -2.57 -0.53
N PRO A 419 -23.56 -1.33 -0.03
CA PRO A 419 -23.62 -1.09 1.40
C PRO A 419 -25.01 -1.40 1.96
N ARG A 420 -25.07 -2.10 3.10
CA ARG A 420 -26.33 -2.55 3.73
C ARG A 420 -27.21 -3.46 2.85
N ARG A 421 -26.70 -3.94 1.70
CA ARG A 421 -27.47 -4.65 0.68
C ARG A 421 -28.65 -3.82 0.15
N ASP A 422 -28.51 -2.51 0.17
CA ASP A 422 -29.51 -1.54 -0.26
C ASP A 422 -28.93 -0.67 -1.37
N LEU A 423 -29.51 -0.80 -2.57
CA LEU A 423 -29.06 -0.09 -3.76
C LEU A 423 -29.34 1.41 -3.67
N ASP A 424 -30.48 1.81 -3.10
CA ASP A 424 -30.86 3.21 -2.94
C ASP A 424 -29.91 3.90 -1.95
N TYR A 425 -29.52 3.17 -0.91
CA TYR A 425 -28.47 3.63 -0.01
C TYR A 425 -27.09 3.73 -0.71
N ALA A 426 -26.75 2.80 -1.60
CA ALA A 426 -25.50 2.86 -2.37
C ALA A 426 -25.46 4.11 -3.28
N LEU A 427 -26.54 4.34 -4.03
CA LEU A 427 -26.72 5.49 -4.93
C LEU A 427 -26.64 6.80 -4.17
N SER A 428 -27.43 6.96 -3.11
CA SER A 428 -27.43 8.19 -2.30
C SER A 428 -26.07 8.50 -1.69
N VAL A 429 -25.32 7.48 -1.22
CA VAL A 429 -23.97 7.67 -0.70
C VAL A 429 -23.00 8.08 -1.80
N GLY A 430 -23.05 7.42 -2.95
CA GLY A 430 -22.17 7.71 -4.08
C GLY A 430 -22.44 9.10 -4.68
N LEU A 431 -23.71 9.44 -4.93
CA LEU A 431 -24.12 10.76 -5.43
C LEU A 431 -23.75 11.88 -4.46
N ARG A 432 -24.00 11.71 -3.16
CA ARG A 432 -23.55 12.68 -2.16
C ARG A 432 -22.04 12.89 -2.22
N MET A 433 -21.25 11.82 -2.37
CA MET A 433 -19.79 11.93 -2.47
C MET A 433 -19.34 12.64 -3.75
N LEU A 434 -19.97 12.35 -4.90
CA LEU A 434 -19.68 13.04 -6.16
C LEU A 434 -20.04 14.53 -6.08
N LYS A 435 -21.19 14.89 -5.50
CA LYS A 435 -21.65 16.27 -5.29
C LYS A 435 -20.76 17.07 -4.34
N LEU A 436 -20.42 16.50 -3.17
CA LEU A 436 -19.52 17.14 -2.18
C LEU A 436 -18.14 17.46 -2.77
N ARG A 437 -17.80 16.81 -3.89
CA ARG A 437 -16.54 16.98 -4.60
C ARG A 437 -16.68 17.74 -5.91
N HIS A 438 -17.87 18.23 -6.21
CA HIS A 438 -18.22 18.95 -7.45
C HIS A 438 -17.91 18.15 -8.73
N LEU A 439 -17.96 16.83 -8.67
CA LEU A 439 -17.78 15.94 -9.83
C LEU A 439 -19.07 15.75 -10.63
N VAL A 440 -20.20 15.93 -9.95
CA VAL A 440 -21.55 15.87 -10.52
C VAL A 440 -22.30 17.11 -10.05
N GLU A 441 -23.00 17.72 -10.98
CA GLU A 441 -23.88 18.87 -10.77
C GLU A 441 -25.33 18.39 -10.68
N GLU A 442 -26.12 19.02 -9.82
CA GLU A 442 -27.55 18.77 -9.70
C GLU A 442 -28.32 20.04 -10.05
N SER A 443 -29.28 19.93 -10.97
CA SER A 443 -30.17 21.02 -11.37
C SER A 443 -31.57 20.43 -11.58
N GLU A 444 -32.57 20.96 -10.86
CA GLU A 444 -33.98 20.55 -10.98
C GLU A 444 -34.20 19.03 -10.78
N GLY A 445 -33.43 18.39 -9.90
CA GLY A 445 -33.52 16.95 -9.64
C GLY A 445 -32.86 16.06 -10.70
N LEU A 446 -32.17 16.65 -11.67
CA LEU A 446 -31.36 15.96 -12.66
C LEU A 446 -29.87 16.10 -12.35
N TYR A 447 -29.12 15.02 -12.62
CA TYR A 447 -27.69 14.92 -12.36
C TYR A 447 -26.91 14.86 -13.66
N ARG A 448 -25.80 15.60 -13.74
CA ARG A 448 -24.88 15.58 -14.89
C ARG A 448 -23.43 15.60 -14.43
N ALA A 449 -22.54 14.95 -15.18
CA ALA A 449 -21.11 15.03 -14.93
C ALA A 449 -20.60 16.46 -15.10
N ASN A 450 -19.76 16.95 -14.18
CA ASN A 450 -19.14 18.26 -14.34
C ASN A 450 -18.09 18.20 -15.48
N PRO A 451 -18.24 18.98 -16.56
CA PRO A 451 -17.31 18.97 -17.69
C PRO A 451 -15.85 19.29 -17.31
N GLN A 452 -15.65 20.07 -16.25
CA GLN A 452 -14.31 20.45 -15.77
C GLN A 452 -13.60 19.33 -15.00
N GLU A 453 -14.35 18.35 -14.50
CA GLU A 453 -13.86 17.27 -13.64
C GLU A 453 -13.95 15.89 -14.29
N LEU A 454 -14.22 15.81 -15.60
CA LEU A 454 -14.32 14.55 -16.34
C LEU A 454 -13.06 13.68 -16.22
N ARG A 455 -11.87 14.28 -16.14
CA ARG A 455 -10.62 13.53 -15.93
C ARG A 455 -10.62 12.78 -14.60
N LEU A 456 -11.15 13.41 -13.55
CA LEU A 456 -11.26 12.81 -12.23
C LEU A 456 -12.39 11.81 -12.15
N LEU A 457 -13.51 12.05 -12.84
CA LEU A 457 -14.59 11.06 -12.95
C LEU A 457 -14.12 9.80 -13.71
N SER A 458 -13.38 10.00 -14.82
CA SER A 458 -12.72 8.93 -15.56
C SER A 458 -11.75 8.13 -14.69
N TYR A 459 -10.97 8.78 -13.82
CA TYR A 459 -10.10 8.09 -12.85
C TYR A 459 -10.87 7.07 -12.01
N TYR A 460 -12.04 7.44 -11.48
CA TYR A 460 -12.87 6.52 -10.69
C TYR A 460 -13.49 5.42 -11.54
N ALA A 461 -13.99 5.73 -12.74
CA ALA A 461 -14.53 4.74 -13.67
C ALA A 461 -13.47 3.71 -14.12
N ASN A 462 -12.24 4.16 -14.37
CA ASN A 462 -11.11 3.32 -14.76
C ASN A 462 -10.71 2.32 -13.67
N SER A 463 -11.06 2.59 -12.40
CA SER A 463 -10.73 1.70 -11.29
C SER A 463 -11.39 0.32 -11.38
N ILE A 464 -12.47 0.22 -12.16
CA ILE A 464 -13.27 -1.00 -12.38
C ILE A 464 -13.40 -1.34 -13.88
N ALA A 465 -12.69 -0.64 -14.76
CA ALA A 465 -12.85 -0.81 -16.20
C ALA A 465 -12.42 -2.20 -16.69
N HIS A 466 -11.40 -2.80 -16.05
CA HIS A 466 -10.90 -4.15 -16.37
C HIS A 466 -11.85 -5.28 -15.92
N LEU A 467 -12.88 -4.96 -15.14
CA LEU A 467 -13.92 -5.90 -14.71
C LEU A 467 -15.11 -5.92 -15.67
N ARG A 468 -15.16 -4.97 -16.62
CA ARG A 468 -16.25 -4.93 -17.59
C ARG A 468 -16.13 -6.14 -18.52
N PRO A 469 -17.24 -6.83 -18.83
CA PRO A 469 -17.25 -7.94 -19.77
C PRO A 469 -16.85 -7.52 -21.17
#